data_AF-A0A5M6D330-F1
#
_entry.id   AF-A0A5M6D330-F1
#
_cell.length_a   1.000
_cell.length_b   1.000
_cell.length_c   1.000
_cell.angle_alpha   90.00
_cell.angle_beta   90.00
_cell.angle_gamma   90.00
#
_symmetry.space_group_name_H-M   'P 1'
#
loop_
_entity.id
_entity.type
_entity.pdbx_description
1 polymer ?
#
loop_
_entity_poly.entity_id
_entity_poly.type
_entity_poly.pdbx_seq_one_letter_code
_entity_poly.pdbx_strand_id
1 'polypeptide(L)'
;MIIRGDRVIANVIRTRKLALRTFYSILLSCSALLSNAASPAEFETEDQLVSEIVRGFQEASAADTDVRHVVQNALNSKRAVVFVHVDWGMTHIWHTRFAEFLVQYQKRNPNGRLHFHYADCTAVSSDYAPLREIPGWMKLVDEAGTAMIHANGEIAWIENGRVLHVQRISDFRNASRLVAFTMELMPGDG
;
A
#
# COMPACT_ATOMS: atom_id res chain seq x y z
N MET A 1 17.49 13.87 -49.49
CA MET A 1 17.59 12.43 -49.21
C MET A 1 17.57 12.26 -47.69
N ILE A 2 16.39 12.07 -47.10
CA ILE A 2 16.17 12.03 -45.65
C ILE A 2 16.02 10.56 -45.25
N ILE A 3 17.08 9.93 -44.74
CA ILE A 3 16.98 8.68 -43.97
C ILE A 3 18.15 8.65 -42.99
N ARG A 4 17.88 8.85 -41.68
CA ARG A 4 18.63 8.29 -40.52
C ARG A 4 18.11 8.77 -39.14
N GLY A 5 16.80 8.99 -38.99
CA GLY A 5 16.18 9.36 -37.70
C GLY A 5 15.57 8.19 -36.90
N ASP A 6 15.21 7.09 -37.57
CA ASP A 6 14.24 6.14 -36.98
C ASP A 6 14.86 5.01 -36.17
N ARG A 7 16.17 4.75 -36.29
CA ARG A 7 16.83 3.64 -35.57
C ARG A 7 17.23 3.99 -34.14
N VAL A 8 17.42 5.26 -33.80
CA VAL A 8 17.79 5.68 -32.43
C VAL A 8 16.56 5.71 -31.52
N ILE A 9 15.42 6.17 -32.04
CA ILE A 9 14.15 6.22 -31.30
C ILE A 9 13.61 4.82 -31.02
N ALA A 10 13.72 3.88 -31.98
CA ALA A 10 13.32 2.50 -31.79
C ALA A 10 14.14 1.77 -30.70
N ASN A 11 15.44 2.07 -30.57
CA ASN A 11 16.27 1.48 -29.52
C ASN A 11 15.96 2.09 -28.14
N VAL A 12 15.70 3.40 -28.04
CA VAL A 12 15.31 4.03 -26.75
C VAL A 12 13.94 3.53 -26.26
N ILE A 13 12.98 3.31 -27.17
CA ILE A 13 11.66 2.75 -26.82
C ILE A 13 11.76 1.27 -26.42
N ARG A 14 12.64 0.50 -27.07
CA ARG A 14 12.84 -0.92 -26.74
C ARG A 14 13.57 -1.11 -25.42
N THR A 15 14.54 -0.26 -25.10
CA THR A 15 15.23 -0.29 -23.79
C THR A 15 14.30 0.18 -22.65
N ARG A 16 13.38 1.13 -22.91
CA ARG A 16 12.32 1.49 -21.93
C ARG A 16 11.32 0.37 -21.72
N LYS A 17 10.91 -0.37 -22.77
CA LYS A 17 10.03 -1.55 -22.62
C LYS A 17 10.72 -2.75 -21.95
N LEU A 18 12.04 -2.90 -22.08
CA LEU A 18 12.78 -3.96 -21.41
C LEU A 18 13.10 -3.61 -19.95
N ALA A 19 13.30 -2.33 -19.64
CA ALA A 19 13.37 -1.84 -18.26
C ALA A 19 12.01 -2.00 -17.55
N LEU A 20 10.88 -1.71 -18.22
CA LEU A 20 9.55 -1.94 -17.63
C LEU A 20 9.24 -3.42 -17.36
N ARG A 21 9.79 -4.37 -18.13
CA ARG A 21 9.52 -5.80 -17.94
C ARG A 21 10.38 -6.48 -16.88
N THR A 22 11.48 -5.85 -16.47
CA THR A 22 12.32 -6.32 -15.36
C THR A 22 11.99 -5.60 -14.04
N PHE A 23 11.04 -4.67 -14.07
CA PHE A 23 10.54 -3.92 -12.91
C PHE A 23 9.31 -4.56 -12.23
N TYR A 24 8.71 -5.61 -12.78
CA TYR A 24 7.54 -6.30 -12.21
C TYR A 24 7.90 -7.37 -11.16
N SER A 25 8.72 -6.97 -10.20
CA SER A 25 8.72 -7.55 -8.86
C SER A 25 8.70 -6.35 -7.92
N ILE A 26 7.61 -5.57 -8.03
CA ILE A 26 7.44 -4.35 -7.24
C ILE A 26 7.07 -4.81 -5.83
N LEU A 27 8.08 -4.83 -4.97
CA LEU A 27 7.96 -4.67 -3.53
C LEU A 27 7.19 -3.37 -3.26
N LEU A 28 5.85 -3.44 -3.25
CA LEU A 28 4.96 -2.29 -3.08
C LEU A 28 4.94 -1.83 -1.61
N SER A 29 6.06 -1.29 -1.14
CA SER A 29 5.96 -0.15 -0.22
C SER A 29 5.40 1.00 -1.05
N CYS A 30 4.24 1.53 -0.70
CA CYS A 30 3.69 2.73 -1.34
C CYS A 30 4.64 3.94 -1.17
N SER A 31 5.53 3.91 -0.17
CA SER A 31 6.67 4.82 -0.06
C SER A 31 7.58 4.77 -1.29
N ALA A 32 7.77 3.62 -1.93
CA ALA A 32 8.53 3.48 -3.16
C ALA A 32 7.76 4.01 -4.38
N LEU A 33 6.43 3.88 -4.43
CA LEU A 33 5.61 4.57 -5.43
C LEU A 33 5.69 6.09 -5.27
N LEU A 34 5.69 6.61 -4.03
CA LEU A 34 5.88 8.04 -3.75
C LEU A 34 7.32 8.52 -3.98
N SER A 35 8.32 7.63 -3.89
CA SER A 35 9.74 7.97 -4.09
C SER A 35 10.21 7.79 -5.55
N ASN A 36 9.60 6.87 -6.31
CA ASN A 36 9.88 6.63 -7.74
C ASN A 36 8.88 7.30 -8.67
N ALA A 37 7.73 7.77 -8.18
CA ALA A 37 7.02 8.82 -8.90
C ALA A 37 7.95 10.03 -8.90
N ALA A 38 8.45 10.37 -10.08
CA ALA A 38 9.49 11.36 -10.24
C ALA A 38 9.01 12.70 -9.69
N SER A 39 9.41 13.04 -8.47
CA SER A 39 9.02 14.26 -7.77
C SER A 39 7.48 14.45 -7.60
N PRO A 40 7.01 14.96 -6.45
CA PRO A 40 5.64 15.47 -6.32
C PRO A 40 5.27 16.56 -7.37
N ALA A 41 6.24 17.04 -8.15
CA ALA A 41 6.07 18.03 -9.20
C ALA A 41 5.55 17.49 -10.55
N GLU A 42 5.42 16.17 -10.75
CA GLU A 42 4.91 15.60 -12.01
C GLU A 42 3.39 15.37 -12.04
N PHE A 43 2.69 15.48 -10.92
CA PHE A 43 1.23 15.41 -10.88
C PHE A 43 0.61 16.80 -10.82
N GLU A 44 -0.30 17.09 -11.73
CA GLU A 44 -0.95 18.40 -11.80
C GLU A 44 -2.01 18.56 -10.69
N THR A 45 -2.57 17.46 -10.17
CA THR A 45 -3.58 17.48 -9.08
C THR A 45 -3.47 16.33 -8.09
N GLU A 46 -4.05 16.51 -6.90
CA GLU A 46 -4.19 15.45 -5.88
C GLU A 46 -5.01 14.26 -6.42
N ASP A 47 -6.06 14.53 -7.18
CA ASP A 47 -6.92 13.50 -7.77
C ASP A 47 -6.18 12.60 -8.77
N GLN A 48 -5.24 13.16 -9.53
CA GLN A 48 -4.37 12.38 -10.43
C GLN A 48 -3.46 11.45 -9.63
N LEU A 49 -2.84 11.93 -8.55
CA LEU A 49 -2.00 11.11 -7.69
C LEU A 49 -2.80 9.99 -7.00
N VAL A 50 -3.98 10.30 -6.47
CA VAL A 50 -4.88 9.30 -5.87
C VAL A 50 -5.26 8.23 -6.90
N SER A 51 -5.62 8.63 -8.11
CA SER A 51 -6.00 7.70 -9.20
C SER A 51 -4.83 6.79 -9.59
N GLU A 52 -3.61 7.33 -9.64
CA GLU A 52 -2.41 6.54 -9.95
C GLU A 52 -2.09 5.51 -8.87
N ILE A 53 -2.22 5.89 -7.60
CA ILE A 53 -2.06 4.96 -6.47
C ILE A 53 -3.11 3.85 -6.53
N VAL A 54 -4.37 4.20 -6.77
CA VAL A 54 -5.47 3.22 -6.90
C VAL A 54 -5.21 2.24 -8.06
N ARG A 55 -4.72 2.74 -9.20
CA ARG A 55 -4.30 1.88 -10.32
C ARG A 55 -3.19 0.91 -9.90
N GLY A 56 -2.22 1.39 -9.13
CA GLY A 56 -1.18 0.55 -8.54
C GLY A 56 -1.72 -0.58 -7.66
N PHE A 57 -2.80 -0.34 -6.90
CA PHE A 57 -3.46 -1.38 -6.11
C PHE A 57 -4.13 -2.45 -6.99
N GLN A 58 -4.71 -2.06 -8.11
CA GLN A 58 -5.36 -2.97 -9.07
C GLN A 58 -4.36 -3.84 -9.84
N GLU A 59 -3.12 -3.38 -9.98
CA GLU A 59 -2.03 -4.11 -10.62
C GLU A 59 -1.22 -4.97 -9.63
N ALA A 60 -1.50 -4.89 -8.32
CA ALA A 60 -0.80 -5.66 -7.31
C ALA A 60 -1.09 -7.16 -7.43
N SER A 61 -0.05 -7.97 -7.21
CA SER A 61 -0.18 -9.42 -7.22
C SER A 61 -0.79 -9.94 -5.92
N ALA A 62 -1.76 -10.84 -6.05
CA ALA A 62 -2.35 -11.57 -4.92
C ALA A 62 -1.56 -12.83 -4.54
N ALA A 63 -0.46 -13.16 -5.24
CA ALA A 63 0.29 -14.39 -4.99
C ALA A 63 0.82 -14.46 -3.55
N ASP A 64 0.75 -15.63 -2.90
CA ASP A 64 1.18 -15.82 -1.50
C ASP A 64 2.60 -15.29 -1.23
N THR A 65 3.53 -15.54 -2.15
CA THR A 65 4.91 -15.04 -2.03
C THR A 65 4.98 -13.51 -1.99
N ASP A 66 4.15 -12.83 -2.79
CA ASP A 66 4.14 -11.37 -2.84
C ASP A 66 3.48 -10.78 -1.60
N VAL A 67 2.38 -11.39 -1.14
CA VAL A 67 1.74 -11.03 0.14
C VAL A 67 2.73 -11.19 1.30
N ARG A 68 3.45 -12.31 1.38
CA ARG A 68 4.49 -12.54 2.39
C ARG A 68 5.58 -11.48 2.33
N HIS A 69 6.03 -11.10 1.13
CA HIS A 69 7.01 -10.02 0.99
C HIS A 69 6.48 -8.67 1.48
N VAL A 70 5.23 -8.32 1.17
CA VAL A 70 4.60 -7.08 1.66
C VAL A 70 4.53 -7.08 3.17
N VAL A 71 4.06 -8.18 3.77
CA VAL A 71 3.99 -8.33 5.23
C VAL A 71 5.38 -8.20 5.84
N GLN A 72 6.38 -8.91 5.32
CA GLN A 72 7.74 -8.85 5.85
C GLN A 72 8.33 -7.43 5.77
N ASN A 73 8.07 -6.68 4.69
CA ASN A 73 8.51 -5.29 4.56
C ASN A 73 7.85 -4.39 5.62
N ALA A 74 6.57 -4.60 5.90
CA ALA A 74 5.87 -3.87 6.94
C ALA A 74 6.43 -4.18 8.33
N LEU A 75 6.79 -5.45 8.61
CA LEU A 75 7.41 -5.85 9.88
C LEU A 75 8.82 -5.31 10.07
N ASN A 76 9.59 -5.20 8.97
CA ASN A 76 10.94 -4.63 9.00
C ASN A 76 10.94 -3.10 9.12
N SER A 77 9.79 -2.45 8.90
CA SER A 77 9.65 -1.01 9.08
C SER A 77 9.53 -0.66 10.55
N LYS A 78 10.21 0.40 10.99
CA LYS A 78 10.05 0.93 12.36
C LYS A 78 8.57 1.21 12.64
N ARG A 79 7.88 1.82 11.66
CA ARG A 79 6.46 2.13 11.69
C ARG A 79 5.86 1.91 10.31
N ALA A 80 4.78 1.15 10.25
CA ALA A 80 4.08 0.85 9.02
C ALA A 80 2.56 0.86 9.19
N VAL A 81 1.86 1.17 8.10
CA VAL A 81 0.43 0.92 7.93
C VAL A 81 0.24 0.03 6.73
N VAL A 82 -0.50 -1.07 6.91
CA VAL A 82 -0.82 -2.02 5.85
C VAL A 82 -2.32 -1.98 5.60
N PHE A 83 -2.73 -1.79 4.35
CA PHE A 83 -4.10 -2.07 3.93
C PHE A 83 -4.19 -3.49 3.39
N VAL A 84 -5.02 -4.30 4.05
CA VAL A 84 -5.30 -5.70 3.73
C VAL A 84 -6.58 -5.76 2.91
N HIS A 85 -6.44 -6.17 1.66
CA HIS A 85 -7.51 -6.28 0.68
C HIS A 85 -7.88 -7.74 0.41
N VAL A 86 -9.15 -7.97 0.08
CA VAL A 86 -9.67 -9.21 -0.52
C VAL A 86 -10.70 -8.86 -1.60
N ASP A 87 -10.74 -9.63 -2.68
CA ASP A 87 -11.51 -9.30 -3.90
C ASP A 87 -13.02 -9.55 -3.84
N TRP A 88 -13.49 -10.36 -2.89
CA TRP A 88 -14.89 -10.79 -2.79
C TRP A 88 -15.83 -9.77 -2.11
N GLY A 89 -15.40 -8.50 -1.96
CA GLY A 89 -16.19 -7.40 -1.42
C GLY A 89 -16.12 -6.09 -2.21
N MET A 90 -16.95 -5.11 -1.84
CA MET A 90 -16.93 -3.77 -2.46
C MET A 90 -15.68 -3.00 -2.03
N THR A 91 -14.68 -2.92 -2.89
CA THR A 91 -13.33 -2.50 -2.48
C THR A 91 -12.83 -1.22 -3.12
N HIS A 92 -13.40 -0.80 -4.26
CA HIS A 92 -12.95 0.41 -4.96
C HIS A 92 -13.05 1.67 -4.08
N ILE A 93 -14.15 1.86 -3.35
CA ILE A 93 -14.31 3.01 -2.45
C ILE A 93 -13.26 3.03 -1.33
N TRP A 94 -12.79 1.84 -0.91
CA TRP A 94 -11.82 1.69 0.15
C TRP A 94 -10.38 1.83 -0.37
N HIS A 95 -10.11 1.39 -1.60
CA HIS A 95 -8.88 1.68 -2.32
C HIS A 95 -8.67 3.20 -2.43
N THR A 96 -9.70 3.93 -2.90
CA THR A 96 -9.65 5.40 -2.96
C THR A 96 -9.45 6.00 -1.58
N ARG A 97 -10.19 5.55 -0.56
CA ARG A 97 -10.04 6.03 0.83
C ARG A 97 -8.62 5.85 1.36
N PHE A 98 -8.00 4.71 1.09
CA PHE A 98 -6.63 4.42 1.54
C PHE A 98 -5.60 5.28 0.79
N ALA A 99 -5.77 5.47 -0.53
CA ALA A 99 -4.94 6.37 -1.32
C ALA A 99 -5.04 7.83 -0.84
N GLU A 100 -6.26 8.33 -0.61
CA GLU A 100 -6.50 9.66 -0.01
C GLU A 100 -5.78 9.80 1.34
N PHE A 101 -5.87 8.78 2.20
CA PHE A 101 -5.21 8.76 3.50
C PHE A 101 -3.69 8.89 3.38
N LEU A 102 -3.07 8.09 2.52
CA LEU A 102 -1.63 8.15 2.27
C LEU A 102 -1.20 9.55 1.79
N VAL A 103 -1.91 10.12 0.82
CA VAL A 103 -1.58 11.44 0.28
C VAL A 103 -1.75 12.53 1.35
N GLN A 104 -2.85 12.52 2.10
CA GLN A 104 -3.08 13.48 3.17
C GLN A 104 -2.08 13.36 4.32
N TYR A 105 -1.69 12.13 4.69
CA TYR A 105 -0.69 11.91 5.72
C TYR A 105 0.67 12.47 5.31
N GLN A 106 1.12 12.16 4.08
CA GLN A 106 2.41 12.64 3.55
C GLN A 106 2.45 14.17 3.44
N LYS A 107 1.34 14.81 3.01
CA LYS A 107 1.24 16.28 2.96
C LYS A 107 1.40 16.93 4.34
N ARG A 108 0.90 16.30 5.40
CA ARG A 108 1.01 16.82 6.78
C ARG A 108 2.33 16.46 7.45
N ASN A 109 2.96 15.37 7.02
CA ASN A 109 4.19 14.84 7.60
C ASN A 109 5.21 14.56 6.49
N PRO A 110 5.72 15.59 5.78
CA PRO A 110 6.60 15.39 4.62
C PRO A 110 7.91 14.66 4.96
N ASN A 111 8.36 14.77 6.20
CA ASN A 111 9.55 14.09 6.74
C ASN A 111 9.19 12.86 7.61
N GLY A 112 7.92 12.45 7.60
CA GLY A 112 7.44 11.32 8.38
C GLY A 112 8.10 10.01 7.93
N ARG A 113 8.41 9.15 8.89
CA ARG A 113 9.01 7.81 8.65
C ARG A 113 7.95 6.69 8.66
N LEU A 114 6.69 7.03 8.43
CA LEU A 114 5.62 6.05 8.37
C LEU A 114 5.59 5.42 6.98
N HIS A 115 5.77 4.10 6.92
CA HIS A 115 5.68 3.36 5.67
C HIS A 115 4.24 2.91 5.41
N PHE A 116 3.82 2.96 4.16
CA PHE A 116 2.49 2.50 3.74
C PHE A 116 2.64 1.30 2.83
N HIS A 117 1.80 0.29 3.02
CA HIS A 117 1.80 -0.95 2.26
C HIS A 117 0.39 -1.34 1.85
N TYR A 118 0.28 -1.99 0.71
CA TYR A 118 -0.94 -2.59 0.20
C TYR A 118 -0.71 -4.09 0.00
N ALA A 119 -1.56 -4.92 0.58
CA ALA A 119 -1.51 -6.37 0.43
C ALA A 119 -2.84 -6.86 -0.14
N ASP A 120 -2.81 -7.42 -1.36
CA ASP A 120 -3.93 -8.19 -1.88
C ASP A 120 -3.87 -9.62 -1.33
N CYS A 121 -4.66 -9.89 -0.29
CA CYS A 121 -4.70 -11.16 0.39
C CYS A 121 -5.72 -12.15 -0.22
N THR A 122 -6.25 -11.85 -1.41
CA THR A 122 -7.26 -12.70 -2.08
C THR A 122 -6.83 -14.16 -2.16
N ALA A 123 -5.60 -14.45 -2.63
CA ALA A 123 -5.16 -15.84 -2.82
C ALA A 123 -4.85 -16.57 -1.51
N VAL A 124 -4.69 -15.84 -0.40
CA VAL A 124 -4.40 -16.39 0.93
C VAL A 124 -5.60 -16.25 1.87
N SER A 125 -6.77 -15.94 1.34
CA SER A 125 -7.95 -15.59 2.14
C SER A 125 -8.62 -16.76 2.88
N SER A 126 -8.23 -18.00 2.58
CA SER A 126 -8.73 -19.20 3.25
C SER A 126 -8.30 -19.29 4.72
N ASP A 127 -7.06 -18.89 5.01
CA ASP A 127 -6.49 -18.97 6.36
C ASP A 127 -5.68 -17.74 6.78
N TYR A 128 -5.38 -16.84 5.84
CA TYR A 128 -4.55 -15.65 6.01
C TYR A 128 -3.20 -15.95 6.67
N ALA A 129 -2.60 -17.09 6.33
CA ALA A 129 -1.35 -17.55 6.96
C ALA A 129 -0.27 -16.44 7.09
N PRO A 130 0.02 -15.63 6.04
CA PRO A 130 1.02 -14.56 6.17
C PRO A 130 0.71 -13.52 7.26
N LEU A 131 -0.57 -13.20 7.49
CA LEU A 131 -0.98 -12.21 8.48
C LEU A 131 -1.01 -12.79 9.90
N ARG A 132 -1.38 -14.07 10.03
CA ARG A 132 -1.41 -14.78 11.33
C ARG A 132 -0.04 -15.00 11.93
N GLU A 133 1.00 -15.03 11.10
CA GLU A 133 2.39 -15.10 11.51
C GLU A 133 2.90 -13.79 12.14
N ILE A 134 2.16 -12.68 11.99
CA ILE A 134 2.56 -11.38 12.53
C ILE A 134 2.38 -11.32 14.05
N PRO A 135 3.43 -10.95 14.82
CA PRO A 135 3.30 -10.74 16.26
C PRO A 135 2.18 -9.73 16.61
N GLY A 136 1.27 -10.15 17.49
CA GLY A 136 0.13 -9.34 17.93
C GLY A 136 -1.17 -9.58 17.17
N TRP A 137 -1.11 -10.10 15.94
CA TRP A 137 -2.31 -10.33 15.13
C TRP A 137 -3.28 -11.33 15.76
N MET A 138 -2.81 -12.53 16.10
CA MET A 138 -3.66 -13.57 16.70
C MET A 138 -4.23 -13.16 18.04
N LYS A 139 -3.50 -12.38 18.84
CA LYS A 139 -4.02 -11.85 20.11
C LYS A 139 -5.23 -10.93 19.87
N LEU A 140 -5.18 -10.09 18.83
CA LEU A 140 -6.31 -9.24 18.46
C LEU A 140 -7.50 -10.07 17.93
N VAL A 141 -7.23 -11.16 17.21
CA VAL A 141 -8.29 -12.10 16.75
C VAL A 141 -8.99 -12.72 17.95
N ASP A 142 -8.23 -13.19 18.93
CA ASP A 142 -8.76 -13.82 20.14
C ASP A 142 -9.56 -12.82 21.01
N GLU A 143 -9.12 -11.56 21.08
CA GLU A 143 -9.80 -10.49 21.81
C GLU A 143 -11.06 -9.98 21.10
N ALA A 144 -11.07 -9.93 19.76
CA ALA A 144 -12.22 -9.47 18.96
C ALA A 144 -13.28 -10.57 18.74
N GLY A 145 -12.92 -11.85 18.90
CA GLY A 145 -13.83 -12.99 18.76
C GLY A 145 -14.30 -13.28 17.33
N THR A 146 -13.71 -12.65 16.31
CA THR A 146 -14.06 -12.83 14.90
C THR A 146 -12.80 -12.92 14.02
N ALA A 147 -12.89 -13.65 12.90
CA ALA A 147 -11.87 -13.64 11.86
C ALA A 147 -11.79 -12.21 11.28
N MET A 148 -10.73 -11.50 11.61
CA MET A 148 -10.68 -10.03 11.55
C MET A 148 -10.75 -9.41 10.15
N ILE A 149 -10.70 -10.19 9.06
CA ILE A 149 -10.68 -9.62 7.71
C ILE A 149 -12.08 -9.64 7.12
N HIS A 150 -12.72 -8.48 7.16
CA HIS A 150 -14.02 -8.27 6.57
C HIS A 150 -13.88 -7.99 5.07
N ALA A 151 -14.92 -8.30 4.29
CA ALA A 151 -14.96 -8.08 2.84
C ALA A 151 -14.69 -6.61 2.42
N ASN A 152 -14.74 -5.66 3.35
CA ASN A 152 -14.48 -4.24 3.12
C ASN A 152 -13.00 -3.86 3.22
N GLY A 153 -12.13 -4.78 3.65
CA GLY A 153 -10.70 -4.54 3.88
C GLY A 153 -10.39 -3.96 5.27
N GLU A 154 -9.18 -4.26 5.73
CA GLU A 154 -8.68 -3.90 7.07
C GLU A 154 -7.44 -3.04 6.97
N ILE A 155 -7.26 -2.11 7.90
CA ILE A 155 -6.01 -1.38 8.07
C ILE A 155 -5.33 -1.90 9.33
N ALA A 156 -4.06 -2.26 9.20
CA ALA A 156 -3.22 -2.69 10.30
C ALA A 156 -2.10 -1.67 10.56
N TRP A 157 -1.96 -1.25 11.81
CA TRP A 157 -0.87 -0.38 12.26
C TRP A 157 0.19 -1.24 12.94
N ILE A 158 1.42 -1.15 12.44
CA ILE A 158 2.55 -1.99 12.85
C ILE A 158 3.67 -1.08 13.36
N GLU A 159 4.20 -1.38 14.53
CA GLU A 159 5.35 -0.70 15.11
C GLU A 159 6.37 -1.73 15.61
N ASN A 160 7.64 -1.55 15.22
CA ASN A 160 8.75 -2.41 15.60
C ASN A 160 8.45 -3.91 15.40
N GLY A 161 7.90 -4.26 14.23
CA GLY A 161 7.58 -5.65 13.88
C GLY A 161 6.37 -6.26 14.59
N ARG A 162 5.55 -5.44 15.26
CA ARG A 162 4.34 -5.90 15.98
C ARG A 162 3.11 -5.12 15.54
N VAL A 163 1.99 -5.81 15.36
CA VAL A 163 0.69 -5.17 15.14
C VAL A 163 0.22 -4.53 16.45
N LEU A 164 -0.03 -3.22 16.39
CA LEU A 164 -0.58 -2.42 17.46
C LEU A 164 -2.11 -2.44 17.44
N HIS A 165 -2.69 -2.30 16.24
CA HIS A 165 -4.13 -2.18 16.05
C HIS A 165 -4.51 -2.65 14.65
N VAL A 166 -5.75 -3.13 14.52
CA VAL A 166 -6.36 -3.44 13.23
C VAL A 166 -7.80 -2.97 13.27
N GLN A 167 -8.26 -2.37 12.17
CA GLN A 167 -9.63 -1.88 12.08
C GLN A 167 -10.11 -1.81 10.64
N ARG A 168 -11.42 -2.02 10.46
CA ARG A 168 -12.07 -1.89 9.15
C ARG A 168 -11.90 -0.48 8.65
N ILE A 169 -11.46 -0.36 7.40
CA ILE A 169 -11.40 0.94 6.74
C ILE A 169 -12.77 1.63 6.66
N SER A 170 -13.85 0.83 6.62
CA SER A 170 -15.23 1.33 6.60
C SER A 170 -15.67 2.01 7.90
N ASP A 171 -14.99 1.75 9.02
CA ASP A 171 -15.28 2.43 10.29
C ASP A 171 -14.82 3.89 10.27
N PHE A 172 -13.99 4.27 9.28
CA PHE A 172 -13.52 5.63 9.08
C PHE A 172 -14.33 6.34 8.00
N ARG A 173 -15.04 7.40 8.41
CA ARG A 173 -15.87 8.20 7.50
C ARG A 173 -15.08 8.84 6.35
N ASN A 174 -13.83 9.21 6.58
CA ASN A 174 -12.96 9.83 5.58
C ASN A 174 -11.46 9.70 5.90
N ALA A 175 -10.62 10.00 4.92
CA ALA A 175 -9.15 9.96 5.02
C ALA A 175 -8.59 10.83 6.15
N SER A 176 -9.19 12.00 6.42
CA SER A 176 -8.72 12.87 7.51
C SER A 176 -8.90 12.24 8.89
N ARG A 177 -9.94 11.40 9.09
CA ARG A 177 -10.11 10.63 10.32
C ARG A 177 -9.06 9.51 10.45
N LEU A 178 -8.68 8.88 9.34
CA LEU A 178 -7.57 7.91 9.31
C LEU A 178 -6.24 8.57 9.69
N VAL A 179 -5.96 9.76 9.14
CA VAL A 179 -4.76 10.54 9.51
C VAL A 179 -4.76 10.84 11.00
N ALA A 180 -5.85 11.39 11.54
CA ALA A 180 -5.93 11.76 12.95
C ALA A 180 -5.73 10.54 13.87
N PHE A 181 -6.42 9.43 13.57
CA PHE A 181 -6.28 8.19 14.32
C PHE A 181 -4.86 7.63 14.27
N THR A 182 -4.23 7.65 13.09
CA THR A 182 -2.84 7.20 12.92
C THR A 182 -1.85 8.04 13.73
N MET A 183 -2.06 9.36 13.77
CA MET A 183 -1.21 10.27 14.56
C MET A 183 -1.40 10.11 16.07
N GLU A 184 -2.60 9.75 16.51
CA GLU A 184 -2.89 9.44 17.91
C GLU A 184 -2.27 8.10 18.32
N LEU A 185 -2.47 7.06 17.50
CA LEU A 185 -2.01 5.70 17.78
C LEU A 185 -0.48 5.58 17.67
N MET A 186 0.12 6.29 16.71
CA MET A 186 1.54 6.27 16.45
C MET A 186 2.07 7.71 16.43
N PRO A 187 2.30 8.35 17.59
CA PRO A 187 2.86 9.70 17.62
C PRO A 187 4.23 9.72 16.92
N GLY A 188 4.50 10.78 16.13
CA GLY A 188 5.79 10.99 15.45
C GLY A 188 6.98 10.84 16.40
N ASP A 189 8.13 10.38 15.88
CA ASP A 189 9.39 10.65 16.57
C ASP A 189 9.58 12.18 16.50
N GLY A 190 9.38 12.89 17.61
CA GLY A 190 9.65 14.32 17.73
C GLY A 190 11.12 14.65 17.53
#